data_AF-A0A4R5CUE0-F1
#
_entry.id   AF-A0A4R5CUE0-F1
#
_cell.length_a   1.000
_cell.length_b   1.000
_cell.length_c   1.000
_cell.angle_alpha   90.00
_cell.angle_beta   90.00
_cell.angle_gamma   90.00
#
_symmetry.space_group_name_H-M   'P 1'
#
loop_
_entity.id
_entity.type
_entity.pdbx_description
1 polymer ?
#
loop_
_entity_poly.entity_id
_entity_poly.type
_entity_poly.pdbx_seq_one_letter_code
_entity_poly.pdbx_strand_id
1 'polypeptide(L)'
;MFFFDLKDKAINKIYVNRDSTEARFSIYVEKYQTKVARDKATNDYYNDPRERNSAGIPSFTGSFISLNKPMKINSLEGIDILTLKQFRDKLFPQGYPMYFIYKSEEGCYLKWEVIHITY
;
A
#
# COMPACT_ATOMS: atom_id res chain seq x y z
N MET A 1 9.07 -7.29 9.66
CA MET A 1 7.63 -6.93 9.64
C MET A 1 7.54 -5.59 8.91
N PHE A 2 6.42 -5.23 8.28
CA PHE A 2 6.34 -3.92 7.61
C PHE A 2 5.52 -2.98 8.50
N PHE A 3 5.95 -1.73 8.65
CA PHE A 3 5.15 -0.72 9.32
C PHE A 3 4.72 0.31 8.30
N PHE A 4 3.43 0.54 8.32
CA PHE A 4 2.79 1.55 7.52
C PHE A 4 2.43 2.69 8.44
N ASP A 5 3.15 3.81 8.35
CA ASP A 5 2.58 5.04 8.90
C ASP A 5 1.39 5.44 8.03
N LEU A 6 0.18 5.26 8.54
CA LEU A 6 -1.05 5.54 7.80
C LEU A 6 -1.24 7.03 7.44
N LYS A 7 -0.39 7.92 7.97
CA LYS A 7 -0.40 9.35 7.62
C LYS A 7 0.54 9.70 6.47
N ASP A 8 1.27 8.73 5.91
CA ASP A 8 2.18 8.97 4.80
C ASP A 8 1.40 9.34 3.52
N LYS A 9 1.82 10.41 2.84
CA LYS A 9 1.18 10.93 1.61
C LYS A 9 1.19 9.94 0.45
N ALA A 10 2.05 8.92 0.49
CA ALA A 10 2.07 7.88 -0.52
C ALA A 10 0.97 6.84 -0.32
N ILE A 11 0.20 6.91 0.77
CA ILE A 11 -1.01 6.10 0.92
C ILE A 11 -2.14 6.73 0.11
N ASN A 12 -2.67 5.95 -0.82
CA ASN A 12 -3.80 6.34 -1.65
C ASN A 12 -5.13 6.11 -0.92
N LYS A 13 -5.30 4.93 -0.34
CA LYS A 13 -6.56 4.54 0.30
C LYS A 13 -6.31 3.55 1.43
N ILE A 14 -7.06 3.74 2.51
CA ILE A 14 -7.22 2.76 3.58
C ILE A 14 -8.72 2.52 3.73
N TYR A 15 -9.11 1.26 3.82
CA TYR A 15 -10.46 0.84 4.14
C TYR A 15 -10.37 -0.25 5.20
N VAL A 16 -11.11 -0.10 6.29
CA VAL A 16 -11.30 -1.15 7.29
C VAL A 16 -12.81 -1.25 7.51
N ASN A 17 -13.35 -2.45 7.40
CA ASN A 17 -14.78 -2.65 7.63
C ASN A 17 -15.12 -2.56 9.14
N ARG A 18 -16.42 -2.47 9.46
CA ARG A 18 -16.90 -2.16 10.82
C ARG A 18 -16.42 -3.17 11.87
N ASP A 19 -16.35 -4.45 11.53
CA ASP A 19 -15.92 -5.52 12.44
C ASP A 19 -14.42 -5.85 12.31
N SER A 20 -13.69 -5.07 11.50
CA SER A 20 -12.26 -5.18 11.20
C SER A 20 -11.83 -6.53 10.63
N THR A 21 -12.76 -7.34 10.13
CA THR A 21 -12.45 -8.61 9.45
C THR A 21 -11.82 -8.41 8.08
N GLU A 22 -12.05 -7.25 7.47
CA GLU A 22 -11.49 -6.88 6.18
C GLU A 22 -10.75 -5.54 6.28
N ALA A 23 -9.51 -5.52 5.80
CA ALA A 23 -8.76 -4.30 5.60
C ALA A 23 -8.16 -4.27 4.20
N ARG A 24 -8.33 -3.14 3.50
CA ARG A 24 -7.73 -2.88 2.19
C ARG A 24 -6.84 -1.66 2.26
N PHE A 25 -5.68 -1.76 1.64
CA PHE A 25 -4.70 -0.70 1.58
C PHE A 25 -4.24 -0.50 0.15
N SER A 26 -4.10 0.75 -0.28
CA SER A 26 -3.61 1.11 -1.61
C SER A 26 -2.52 2.16 -1.45
N ILE A 27 -1.39 1.96 -2.12
CA ILE A 27 -0.18 2.77 -1.97
C ILE A 27 0.31 3.15 -3.35
N TYR A 28 0.61 4.43 -3.54
CA TYR A 28 1.24 4.88 -4.76
C TYR A 28 2.65 4.29 -4.91
N VAL A 29 2.95 3.82 -6.12
CA VAL A 29 4.32 3.53 -6.54
C VAL A 29 5.13 4.83 -6.47
N GLU A 30 6.41 4.75 -6.11
CA GLU A 30 7.29 5.91 -5.85
C GLU A 30 7.14 7.03 -6.90
N LYS A 31 7.22 6.67 -8.19
CA LYS A 31 7.13 7.62 -9.31
C LYS A 31 5.75 8.26 -9.52
N TYR A 32 4.70 7.83 -8.82
CA TYR A 32 3.31 8.23 -9.05
C TYR A 32 2.60 8.82 -7.82
N GLN A 33 3.35 9.27 -6.81
CA GLN A 33 2.78 9.86 -5.59
C GLN A 33 2.01 11.16 -5.85
N THR A 34 2.43 11.97 -6.82
CA THR A 34 1.80 13.25 -7.14
C THR A 34 0.80 13.14 -8.27
N LYS A 35 -0.26 13.97 -8.23
CA LYS A 35 -1.24 14.06 -9.32
C LYS A 35 -0.55 14.43 -10.64
N VAL A 36 0.40 15.37 -10.60
CA VAL A 36 1.15 15.81 -11.78
C VAL A 36 1.89 14.65 -12.46
N ALA A 37 2.54 13.78 -11.69
CA ALA A 37 3.23 12.62 -12.26
C ALA A 37 2.25 11.61 -12.89
N ARG A 38 1.08 11.41 -12.28
CA ARG A 38 0.01 10.54 -12.83
C ARG A 38 -0.63 11.11 -14.08
N ASP A 39 -0.89 12.42 -14.09
CA ASP A 39 -1.44 13.12 -15.24
C ASP A 39 -0.46 13.06 -16.42
N LYS A 40 0.84 13.30 -16.17
CA LYS A 40 1.90 13.18 -17.18
C LYS A 40 1.96 11.76 -17.73
N ALA A 41 2.00 10.74 -16.88
CA ALA A 41 2.07 9.35 -17.33
C ALA A 41 0.82 8.93 -18.14
N THR A 42 -0.35 9.42 -17.76
CA THR A 42 -1.60 9.20 -18.50
C THR A 42 -1.56 9.87 -19.88
N ASN A 43 -1.09 11.11 -19.95
CA ASN A 43 -0.94 11.83 -21.22
C ASN A 43 0.08 11.16 -22.14
N ASP A 44 1.24 10.75 -21.60
CA ASP A 44 2.27 10.06 -22.35
C ASP A 44 1.72 8.74 -22.94
N TYR A 45 0.95 7.97 -22.15
CA TYR A 45 0.29 6.74 -22.60
C TYR A 45 -0.67 6.96 -23.77
N TYR A 46 -1.56 7.96 -23.69
CA TYR A 46 -2.55 8.22 -24.74
C TYR A 46 -1.95 8.84 -26.02
N ASN A 47 -0.80 9.50 -25.90
CA ASN A 47 -0.12 10.16 -27.01
C ASN A 47 0.89 9.25 -27.74
N ASP A 48 1.33 8.12 -27.15
CA ASP A 48 2.18 7.14 -27.84
C ASP A 48 1.31 6.07 -28.53
N PRO A 49 1.32 5.97 -29.87
CA PRO A 49 0.54 4.98 -30.62
C PRO A 49 0.86 3.52 -30.27
N ARG A 50 2.05 3.25 -29.73
CA ARG A 50 2.48 1.90 -29.31
C ARG A 50 1.85 1.51 -27.96
N GLU A 51 1.75 2.47 -27.04
CA GLU A 51 1.14 2.27 -25.73
C GLU A 51 -0.39 2.30 -25.80
N ARG A 52 -0.96 3.03 -26.74
CA ARG A 52 -2.43 3.06 -26.93
C ARG A 52 -3.03 1.69 -27.24
N ASN A 53 -2.23 0.76 -27.77
CA ASN A 53 -2.59 -0.63 -28.05
C ASN A 53 -2.08 -1.63 -26.99
N SER A 54 -1.46 -1.16 -25.90
CA SER A 54 -1.01 -1.99 -24.79
C SER A 54 -2.14 -2.23 -23.78
N ALA A 55 -1.89 -3.05 -22.76
CA ALA A 55 -2.89 -3.60 -21.83
C ALA A 55 -3.56 -2.56 -20.88
N GLY A 56 -3.42 -1.26 -21.14
CA GLY A 56 -3.96 -0.19 -20.31
C GLY A 56 -2.87 0.63 -19.62
N ILE A 57 -3.27 1.77 -19.06
CA ILE A 57 -2.40 2.62 -18.24
C ILE A 57 -1.83 1.78 -17.09
N PRO A 58 -0.52 1.83 -16.79
CA PRO A 58 0.07 1.11 -15.68
C PRO A 58 -0.64 1.45 -14.36
N SER A 59 -0.95 0.43 -13.55
CA SER A 59 -1.49 0.67 -12.22
C SER A 59 -0.52 1.58 -11.44
N PHE A 60 -1.02 2.73 -10.99
CA PHE A 60 -0.24 3.69 -10.21
C PHE A 60 -0.04 3.24 -8.77
N THR A 61 -0.72 2.18 -8.35
CA THR A 61 -0.77 1.74 -6.95
C THR A 61 -0.57 0.24 -6.78
N GLY A 62 0.14 -0.14 -5.74
CA GLY A 62 0.08 -1.50 -5.18
C GLY A 62 -1.14 -1.61 -4.26
N SER A 63 -1.89 -2.71 -4.37
CA SER A 63 -3.08 -2.97 -3.55
C SER A 63 -2.87 -4.16 -2.62
N PHE A 64 -3.35 -4.05 -1.40
CA PHE A 64 -3.15 -5.05 -0.34
C PHE A 64 -4.46 -5.32 0.37
N ILE A 65 -4.71 -6.58 0.71
CA ILE A 65 -5.92 -7.00 1.43
C ILE A 65 -5.59 -7.92 2.59
N SER A 66 -6.27 -7.71 3.72
CA SER A 66 -6.40 -8.67 4.82
C SER A 66 -7.85 -9.13 4.89
N LEU A 67 -8.03 -10.44 5.06
CA LEU A 67 -9.32 -11.08 5.33
C LEU A 67 -9.43 -11.59 6.77
N ASN A 68 -8.47 -11.22 7.62
CA ASN A 68 -8.41 -11.59 9.02
C ASN A 68 -8.55 -10.34 9.91
N LYS A 69 -9.06 -10.55 11.13
CA LYS A 69 -9.08 -9.52 12.17
C LYS A 69 -7.67 -9.10 12.55
N PRO A 70 -7.46 -7.82 12.91
CA PRO A 70 -6.15 -7.37 13.37
C PRO A 70 -5.80 -7.98 14.72
N MET A 71 -4.52 -8.28 14.89
CA MET A 71 -3.95 -8.52 16.20
C MET A 71 -3.66 -7.17 16.87
N LYS A 72 -4.16 -6.96 18.08
CA LYS A 72 -3.76 -5.82 18.91
C LYS A 72 -2.35 -6.07 19.46
N ILE A 73 -1.46 -5.09 19.31
CA ILE A 73 -0.11 -5.08 19.92
C ILE A 73 0.11 -3.74 20.64
N ASN A 74 0.80 -3.78 21.78
CA ASN A 74 0.96 -2.61 22.65
C ASN A 74 2.26 -1.82 22.40
N SER A 75 3.23 -2.43 21.70
CA SER A 75 4.52 -1.82 21.42
C SER A 75 5.04 -2.27 20.05
N LEU A 76 5.92 -1.44 19.48
CA LEU A 76 6.71 -1.74 18.28
C LEU A 76 8.17 -2.09 18.61
N GLU A 77 8.52 -2.13 19.91
CA GLU A 77 9.85 -2.47 20.37
C GLU A 77 10.26 -3.89 19.93
N GLY A 78 11.48 -4.02 19.42
CA GLY A 78 12.01 -5.30 18.91
C GLY A 78 11.42 -5.75 17.57
N ILE A 79 10.58 -4.94 16.92
CA ILE A 79 10.05 -5.24 15.59
C ILE A 79 10.89 -4.48 14.56
N ASP A 80 11.57 -5.22 13.69
CA ASP A 80 12.19 -4.65 12.49
C ASP A 80 11.11 -4.13 11.56
N ILE A 81 11.09 -2.81 11.44
CA ILE A 81 10.12 -2.02 10.71
C ILE A 81 10.79 -1.43 9.48
N LEU A 82 10.30 -1.83 8.31
CA LEU A 82 10.63 -1.15 7.06
C LEU A 82 9.72 0.07 6.89
N THR A 83 10.32 1.21 6.57
CA THR A 83 9.59 2.41 6.16
C THR A 83 8.90 2.19 4.81
N LEU A 84 7.87 2.99 4.53
CA LEU A 84 7.15 2.94 3.26
C LEU A 84 8.07 3.14 2.06
N LYS A 85 9.08 4.02 2.19
CA LYS A 85 10.10 4.24 1.17
C LYS A 85 10.91 2.96 0.91
N GLN A 86 11.45 2.34 1.96
CA GLN A 86 12.22 1.08 1.84
C GLN A 86 11.39 -0.06 1.26
N PHE A 87 10.08 -0.09 1.54
CA PHE A 87 9.16 -1.07 0.97
C PHE A 87 8.98 -0.87 -0.54
N ARG A 88 8.84 0.38 -1.00
CA ARG A 88 8.69 0.73 -2.43
C ARG A 88 9.97 0.52 -3.23
N ASP A 89 11.13 0.84 -2.66
CA ASP A 89 12.44 0.66 -3.30
C ASP A 89 12.74 -0.81 -3.63
N LYS A 90 12.10 -1.74 -2.92
CA LYS A 90 12.22 -3.19 -3.14
C LYS A 90 11.16 -3.79 -4.07
N LEU A 91 10.43 -2.97 -4.84
CA LEU A 91 9.44 -3.41 -5.84
C LEU A 91 8.39 -4.38 -5.28
N PHE A 92 7.84 -4.10 -4.09
CA PHE A 92 6.86 -4.96 -3.40
C PHE A 92 7.37 -6.40 -3.23
N PRO A 93 8.15 -6.69 -2.18
CA PRO A 93 8.76 -8.00 -2.00
C PRO A 93 7.72 -9.13 -2.09
N GLN A 94 7.92 -10.02 -3.05
CA GLN A 94 7.10 -11.21 -3.25
C GLN A 94 7.55 -12.32 -2.29
N GLY A 95 6.61 -13.07 -1.69
CA GLY A 95 6.92 -14.33 -1.00
C GLY A 95 7.10 -14.30 0.53
N TYR A 96 6.72 -13.22 1.23
CA TYR A 96 6.70 -13.18 2.70
C TYR A 96 5.36 -12.68 3.23
N PRO A 97 4.92 -13.11 4.43
CA PRO A 97 3.76 -12.50 5.07
C PRO A 97 4.06 -11.02 5.30
N MET A 98 3.30 -10.17 4.61
CA MET A 98 3.37 -8.73 4.79
C MET A 98 2.44 -8.37 5.93
N TYR A 99 2.88 -7.46 6.79
CA TYR A 99 2.08 -7.00 7.90
C TYR A 99 1.85 -5.51 7.77
N PHE A 100 0.62 -5.08 7.98
CA PHE A 100 0.25 -3.67 8.02
C PHE A 100 -0.09 -3.33 9.45
N ILE A 101 0.47 -2.23 9.94
CA ILE A 101 0.32 -1.80 11.33
C ILE A 101 -0.35 -0.44 11.31
N TYR A 102 -1.38 -0.26 12.12
CA TYR A 102 -2.08 1.00 12.34
C TYR A 102 -2.00 1.39 13.80
N LYS A 103 -1.72 2.65 14.10
CA LYS A 103 -1.86 3.18 15.45
C LYS A 103 -3.29 3.68 15.66
N SER A 104 -4.04 3.04 16.55
CA SER A 104 -5.38 3.48 16.92
C SER A 104 -5.33 4.79 17.72
N GLU A 105 -6.48 5.46 17.80
CA GLU A 105 -6.64 6.67 18.62
C GLU A 105 -6.43 6.39 20.11
N GLU A 106 -6.69 5.16 20.55
CA GLU A 106 -6.45 4.68 21.92
C GLU A 106 -4.97 4.39 22.21
N GLY A 107 -4.07 4.60 21.23
CA GLY A 107 -2.63 4.43 21.37
C GLY A 107 -2.12 2.99 21.22
N CYS A 108 -3.01 2.00 21.04
CA CYS A 108 -2.63 0.64 20.69
C CYS A 108 -2.39 0.49 19.18
N TYR A 109 -1.67 -0.56 18.77
CA TYR A 109 -1.42 -0.85 17.37
C TYR A 109 -2.26 -2.04 16.89
N LEU A 110 -2.87 -1.92 15.72
CA LEU A 110 -3.58 -2.99 15.03
C LEU A 110 -2.68 -3.54 13.93
N LYS A 111 -2.40 -4.84 13.96
CA LYS A 111 -1.56 -5.55 12.99
C LYS A 111 -2.40 -6.50 12.14
N TRP A 112 -2.45 -6.27 10.84
CA TRP A 112 -3.02 -7.20 9.86
C TRP A 112 -1.92 -7.93 9.13
N GLU A 113 -2.16 -9.21 8.84
CA GLU A 113 -1.44 -9.90 7.77
C GLU A 113 -2.13 -9.60 6.45
N VAL A 114 -1.38 -9.17 5.43
CA VAL A 114 -1.92 -8.75 4.15
C VAL A 114 -1.30 -9.52 3.00
N ILE A 115 -2.09 -9.64 1.94
CA ILE A 115 -1.70 -10.22 0.66
C ILE A 115 -1.67 -9.10 -0.37
N HIS A 116 -0.60 -9.04 -1.17
CA HIS A 116 -0.53 -8.15 -2.33
C HIS A 116 -1.45 -8.68 -3.43
N ILE A 117 -2.34 -7.83 -3.92
CA ILE A 117 -3.24 -8.14 -5.03
C ILE A 117 -2.87 -7.25 -6.21
N THR A 118 -2.60 -7.90 -7.35
CA THR A 118 -2.38 -7.23 -8.63
C THR A 118 -3.69 -7.30 -9.39
N TYR A 119 -4.22 -6.14 -9.79
CA TYR A 119 -5.35 -6.03 -10.71
C TYR A 119 -4.84 -5.78 -12.12
#